data_AF-M6RD53-F1
#
_entry.id   AF-M6RD53-F1
#
_cell.length_a   1.000
_cell.length_b   1.000
_cell.length_c   1.000
_cell.angle_alpha   90.00
_cell.angle_beta   90.00
_cell.angle_gamma   90.00
#
_symmetry.space_group_name_H-M   'P 1'
#
loop_
_entity.id
_entity.type
_entity.pdbx_description
1 polymer ?
#
loop_
_entity_poly.entity_id
_entity_poly.type
_entity_poly.pdbx_seq_one_letter_code
_entity_poly.pdbx_strand_id
1 'polypeptide(L)'
;MRNDPIKVYQKGFEDHNGVEREKFVEREIFLPDYDHKLDMFTIQVKGILFLSCLFLGMTTIFTIIYSHKMAGPIYNIKNQLRKLAAGEEPARKIKIRKGDEFQELADLLNQVIETRINNRKN
;
A
#
# COMPACT_ATOMS: atom_id res chain seq x y z
N MET A 1 -31.51 28.48 -4.33
CA MET A 1 -30.47 28.41 -5.37
C MET A 1 -30.52 29.72 -6.15
N ARG A 2 -29.37 30.38 -6.36
CA ARG A 2 -29.33 31.66 -7.09
C ARG A 2 -29.34 31.32 -8.59
N ASN A 3 -30.50 31.43 -9.22
CA ASN A 3 -30.68 31.24 -10.66
C ASN A 3 -30.42 32.52 -11.47
N ASP A 4 -29.96 33.58 -10.79
CA ASP A 4 -29.75 34.86 -11.44
C ASP A 4 -28.44 34.82 -12.26
N PRO A 5 -28.47 35.29 -13.52
CA PRO A 5 -27.28 35.33 -14.36
C PRO A 5 -26.21 36.23 -13.75
N ILE A 6 -24.95 35.85 -13.90
CA ILE A 6 -23.81 36.69 -13.53
C ILE A 6 -23.40 37.51 -14.74
N LYS A 7 -23.32 38.83 -14.55
CA LYS A 7 -22.81 39.78 -15.55
C LYS A 7 -21.29 39.70 -15.60
N VAL A 8 -20.76 39.35 -16.77
CA VAL A 8 -19.32 39.31 -17.05
C VAL A 8 -18.99 40.27 -18.20
N TYR A 9 -17.89 40.99 -18.06
CA TYR A 9 -17.39 41.90 -19.09
C TYR A 9 -16.30 41.20 -19.88
N GLN A 10 -16.57 40.87 -21.13
CA GLN A 10 -15.59 40.26 -22.03
C GLN A 10 -15.05 41.30 -22.99
N LYS A 11 -13.74 41.31 -23.19
CA LYS A 11 -13.08 42.18 -24.17
C LYS A 11 -13.49 41.74 -25.58
N GLY A 12 -14.16 42.63 -26.30
CA GLY A 12 -14.53 42.49 -27.71
C GLY A 12 -13.95 43.63 -28.55
N PHE A 13 -14.12 43.54 -29.86
CA PHE A 13 -13.66 44.54 -30.82
C PHE A 13 -14.88 45.09 -31.59
N GLU A 14 -14.97 46.40 -31.71
CA GLU A 14 -16.01 47.08 -32.49
C GLU A 14 -15.31 47.94 -33.55
N ASP A 15 -15.64 47.71 -34.82
CA ASP A 15 -15.10 48.49 -35.94
C ASP A 15 -15.99 49.72 -36.16
N HIS A 16 -15.41 50.90 -36.01
CA HIS A 16 -16.04 52.18 -36.33
C HIS A 16 -15.16 52.90 -37.34
N ASN A 17 -15.61 52.96 -38.60
CA ASN A 17 -14.91 53.59 -39.72
C ASN A 17 -13.49 53.03 -39.98
N GLY A 18 -13.29 51.71 -39.88
CA GLY A 18 -12.02 51.05 -40.19
C GLY A 18 -10.97 51.15 -39.07
N VAL A 19 -11.39 51.52 -37.86
CA VAL A 19 -10.53 51.58 -36.67
C VAL A 19 -11.12 50.66 -35.61
N GLU A 20 -10.46 49.52 -35.38
CA GLU A 20 -10.83 48.61 -34.31
C GLU A 20 -10.59 49.26 -32.95
N ARG A 21 -11.65 49.36 -32.14
CA ARG A 21 -11.55 49.79 -30.75
C ARG A 21 -11.89 48.65 -29.82
N GLU A 22 -11.09 48.52 -28.77
CA GLU A 22 -11.35 47.57 -27.70
C GLU A 22 -12.57 48.04 -26.90
N LYS A 23 -13.59 47.20 -26.82
CA LYS A 23 -14.81 47.47 -26.05
C LYS A 23 -15.14 46.28 -25.16
N PHE A 24 -15.42 46.56 -23.90
CA PHE A 24 -15.92 45.54 -22.99
C PHE A 24 -17.41 45.34 -23.24
N VAL A 25 -17.79 44.14 -23.71
CA VAL A 25 -19.17 43.75 -23.97
C VAL A 25 -19.69 43.00 -22.75
N GLU A 26 -20.80 43.48 -22.18
CA GLU A 26 -21.49 42.81 -21.08
C GLU A 26 -22.20 41.55 -21.60
N ARG A 27 -21.94 40.42 -20.95
CA ARG A 27 -22.62 39.15 -21.22
C ARG A 27 -23.14 38.57 -19.92
N GLU A 28 -24.32 37.99 -19.98
CA GLU A 28 -24.93 37.27 -18.87
C GLU A 28 -24.63 35.77 -19.02
N ILE A 29 -23.95 35.19 -18.03
CA ILE A 29 -23.67 33.75 -17.98
C ILE A 29 -24.46 33.10 -16.85
N PHE A 30 -25.12 31.99 -17.17
CA PHE A 30 -25.71 31.10 -16.18
C PHE A 30 -24.63 30.15 -15.68
N LEU A 31 -24.36 30.17 -14.38
CA LEU A 31 -23.54 29.10 -13.78
C LEU A 31 -24.36 27.81 -13.82
N PRO A 32 -23.74 26.66 -14.14
CA PRO A 32 -24.45 25.39 -14.05
C PRO A 32 -24.95 25.21 -12.61
N ASP A 33 -26.18 24.73 -12.47
CA ASP A 33 -26.80 24.47 -11.18
C ASP A 33 -26.06 23.30 -10.52
N TYR A 34 -24.99 23.61 -9.78
CA TYR A 34 -24.27 22.62 -9.01
C TYR A 34 -25.17 22.21 -7.84
N ASP A 35 -25.61 20.96 -7.84
CA ASP A 35 -26.39 20.40 -6.74
C ASP A 35 -25.54 20.38 -5.45
N HIS A 36 -25.62 21.46 -4.68
CA HIS A 36 -24.97 21.61 -3.39
C HIS A 36 -25.53 20.67 -2.32
N LYS A 37 -26.45 19.75 -2.67
CA LYS A 37 -26.88 18.64 -1.78
C LYS A 37 -25.80 17.59 -1.59
N LEU A 38 -24.73 17.62 -2.38
CA LEU A 38 -23.51 16.89 -2.08
C LEU A 38 -22.79 17.60 -0.93
N ASP A 39 -23.18 17.25 0.29
CA ASP A 39 -22.52 17.71 1.50
C ASP A 39 -21.02 17.37 1.42
N MET A 40 -20.19 18.41 1.47
CA MET A 40 -18.73 18.29 1.41
C MET A 40 -18.22 17.30 2.47
N PHE A 41 -18.86 17.26 3.64
CA PHE A 41 -18.54 16.29 4.69
C PHE A 41 -18.82 14.86 4.25
N THR A 42 -19.93 14.61 3.56
CA THR A 42 -20.29 13.28 3.06
C THR A 42 -19.30 12.76 2.02
N ILE A 43 -18.83 13.62 1.11
CA ILE A 43 -17.83 13.24 0.11
C ILE A 43 -16.50 12.88 0.80
N GLN A 44 -16.03 13.73 1.72
CA GLN A 44 -14.78 13.51 2.43
C GLN A 44 -14.81 12.24 3.27
N VAL A 45 -15.87 12.03 4.06
CA VAL A 45 -16.02 10.84 4.90
C VAL A 45 -16.07 9.56 4.07
N LYS A 46 -16.81 9.54 2.94
CA LYS A 46 -16.84 8.37 2.04
C LYS A 46 -15.45 8.06 1.47
N GLY A 47 -14.71 9.09 1.04
CA GLY A 47 -13.34 8.93 0.55
C GLY A 47 -12.40 8.36 1.61
N ILE A 48 -12.46 8.90 2.83
CA ILE A 48 -11.65 8.43 3.98
C ILE A 48 -11.97 6.98 4.30
N LEU A 49 -13.24 6.60 4.37
CA LEU A 49 -13.65 5.23 4.65
C LEU A 49 -13.19 4.27 3.55
N PHE A 50 -13.32 4.67 2.29
CA PHE A 50 -12.86 3.85 1.17
C PHE A 50 -11.34 3.62 1.22
N LEU A 51 -10.54 4.69 1.39
CA LEU A 51 -9.09 4.58 1.52
C LEU A 51 -8.68 3.75 2.75
N SER A 52 -9.37 3.94 3.87
CA SER A 52 -9.10 3.20 5.12
C SER A 52 -9.38 1.71 4.95
N CYS A 53 -10.50 1.33 4.34
CA CYS A 53 -10.83 -0.05 4.03
C CYS A 53 -9.82 -0.66 3.05
N LEU A 54 -9.44 0.08 2.01
CA LEU A 54 -8.44 -0.36 1.05
C LEU A 54 -7.08 -0.59 1.70
N PHE A 55 -6.64 0.34 2.55
CA PHE A 55 -5.39 0.23 3.30
C PHE A 55 -5.42 -0.95 4.27
N LEU A 56 -6.50 -1.10 5.04
CA LEU A 56 -6.68 -2.22 5.96
C LEU A 56 -6.66 -3.57 5.23
N GLY A 57 -7.31 -3.65 4.07
CA GLY A 57 -7.29 -4.84 3.22
C GLY A 57 -5.87 -5.19 2.76
N MET A 58 -5.13 -4.19 2.25
CA MET A 58 -3.74 -4.38 1.83
C MET A 58 -2.83 -4.82 2.98
N THR A 59 -2.91 -4.17 4.15
CA THR A 59 -2.07 -4.52 5.30
C THR A 59 -2.40 -5.91 5.84
N THR A 60 -3.68 -6.29 5.86
CA THR A 60 -4.11 -7.63 6.28
C THR A 60 -3.54 -8.70 5.36
N ILE A 61 -3.67 -8.53 4.04
CA ILE A 61 -3.12 -9.48 3.05
C ILE A 61 -1.60 -9.59 3.21
N PHE A 62 -0.90 -8.46 3.30
CA PHE A 62 0.55 -8.44 3.47
C PHE A 62 0.97 -9.17 4.76
N THR A 63 0.27 -8.92 5.87
CA THR A 63 0.54 -9.55 7.17
C THR A 63 0.37 -11.07 7.11
N ILE A 64 -0.69 -11.56 6.47
CA ILE A 64 -0.93 -13.00 6.31
C ILE A 64 0.19 -13.64 5.49
N ILE A 65 0.53 -13.05 4.33
CA ILE A 65 1.60 -13.56 3.46
C ILE A 65 2.93 -13.60 4.23
N TYR A 66 3.27 -12.53 4.93
CA TYR A 66 4.51 -12.45 5.70
C TYR A 66 4.54 -13.46 6.86
N SER A 67 3.43 -13.65 7.56
CA SER A 67 3.29 -14.66 8.62
C SER A 67 3.58 -16.08 8.12
N HIS A 68 3.10 -16.43 6.91
CA HIS A 68 3.40 -17.74 6.31
C HIS A 68 4.89 -17.94 5.98
N LYS A 69 5.61 -16.87 5.62
CA LYS A 69 7.07 -16.89 5.42
C LYS A 69 7.86 -17.12 6.72
N MET A 70 7.24 -16.94 7.88
CA MET A 70 7.85 -17.18 9.21
C MET A 70 7.44 -18.53 9.80
N ALA A 71 6.14 -18.86 9.76
CA ALA A 71 5.56 -20.03 10.44
C ALA A 71 6.11 -21.38 9.93
N GLY A 72 6.31 -21.51 8.61
CA GLY A 72 6.88 -22.73 8.03
C GLY A 72 8.32 -22.98 8.48
N PRO A 73 9.24 -22.01 8.27
CA PRO A 73 10.63 -22.14 8.68
C PRO A 73 10.82 -22.38 10.18
N ILE A 74 10.12 -21.63 11.04
CA ILE A 74 10.26 -21.78 12.49
C ILE A 74 9.79 -23.16 12.97
N TYR A 75 8.72 -23.69 12.36
CA TYR A 75 8.24 -25.04 12.67
C TYR A 75 9.27 -26.09 12.26
N ASN A 76 9.89 -25.94 11.08
CA ASN A 76 10.95 -26.85 10.64
C ASN A 76 12.16 -26.79 11.58
N ILE A 77 12.66 -25.60 11.92
CA ILE A 77 13.76 -25.42 12.88
C ILE A 77 13.44 -26.15 14.19
N LYS A 78 12.27 -25.88 14.79
CA LYS A 78 11.84 -26.50 16.04
C LYS A 78 11.81 -28.02 15.96
N ASN A 79 11.31 -28.57 14.86
CA ASN A 79 11.25 -30.01 14.66
C ASN A 79 12.64 -30.64 14.53
N GLN A 80 13.55 -30.02 13.79
CA GLN A 80 14.93 -30.51 13.66
C GLN A 80 15.67 -30.47 15.01
N LEU A 81 15.55 -29.36 15.75
CA LEU A 81 16.16 -29.24 17.07
C LEU A 81 15.61 -30.26 18.07
N ARG A 82 14.30 -30.58 18.01
CA ARG A 82 13.71 -31.62 18.85
C ARG A 82 14.28 -33.01 18.53
N LYS A 83 14.48 -33.35 17.26
CA LYS A 83 15.10 -34.61 16.84
C LYS A 83 16.56 -34.71 17.29
N LEU A 84 17.32 -33.62 17.15
CA LEU A 84 18.68 -33.55 17.69
C LEU A 84 18.70 -33.76 19.21
N ALA A 85 17.80 -33.11 19.94
CA ALA A 85 17.71 -33.24 21.39
C ALA A 85 17.34 -34.67 21.83
N ALA A 86 16.60 -35.41 21.00
CA ALA A 86 16.27 -36.82 21.21
C ALA A 86 17.41 -37.79 20.87
N GLY A 87 18.53 -37.31 20.31
CA GLY A 87 19.67 -38.15 19.93
C GLY A 87 19.51 -38.89 18.60
N GLU A 88 18.55 -38.49 17.74
CA GLU A 88 18.39 -39.08 16.41
C GLU A 88 19.53 -38.63 15.47
N GLU A 89 20.46 -39.53 15.12
CA GLU A 89 21.44 -39.33 14.03
C GLU A 89 20.89 -39.82 12.67
N PRO A 90 21.21 -39.17 11.52
CA PRO A 90 22.06 -37.99 11.36
C PRO A 90 21.25 -36.68 11.30
N ALA A 91 21.80 -35.64 11.93
CA ALA A 91 21.32 -34.27 11.83
C ALA A 91 21.43 -33.78 10.37
N ARG A 92 20.34 -33.88 9.58
CA ARG A 92 20.28 -33.22 8.28
C ARG A 92 20.39 -31.71 8.50
N LYS A 93 21.18 -31.01 7.67
CA LYS A 93 21.26 -29.55 7.69
C LYS A 93 19.84 -28.96 7.67
N ILE A 94 19.55 -28.06 8.60
CA ILE A 94 18.32 -27.28 8.66
C ILE A 94 18.30 -26.41 7.40
N LYS A 95 17.39 -26.70 6.47
CA LYS A 95 17.22 -25.92 5.23
C LYS A 95 15.91 -25.14 5.29
N ILE A 96 15.99 -23.87 4.95
CA ILE A 96 14.84 -22.99 4.78
C ILE A 96 14.76 -22.59 3.29
N ARG A 97 13.54 -22.32 2.80
CA ARG A 97 13.28 -21.94 1.41
C ARG A 97 13.91 -20.57 1.12
N LYS A 98 14.44 -20.34 -0.07
CA LYS A 98 15.00 -19.02 -0.44
C LYS A 98 13.91 -17.95 -0.37
N GLY A 99 14.18 -16.88 0.37
CA GLY A 99 13.25 -15.75 0.54
C GLY A 99 12.34 -15.86 1.77
N ASP A 100 12.29 -17.01 2.45
CA ASP A 100 11.65 -17.13 3.76
C ASP A 100 12.54 -16.53 4.87
N GLU A 101 11.94 -16.18 5.99
CA GLU A 101 12.64 -15.60 7.15
C GLU A 101 13.54 -16.65 7.85
N PHE A 102 14.45 -16.16 8.70
CA PHE A 102 15.34 -16.97 9.55
C PHE A 102 16.47 -17.75 8.84
N GLN A 103 16.85 -17.38 7.61
CA GLN A 103 17.98 -18.01 6.90
C GLN A 103 19.26 -18.01 7.75
N GLU A 104 19.66 -16.84 8.24
CA GLU A 104 20.88 -16.66 9.05
C GLU A 104 20.83 -17.50 10.33
N LEU A 105 19.66 -17.61 10.96
CA LEU A 105 19.47 -18.47 12.13
C LEU A 105 19.67 -19.95 11.77
N ALA A 106 19.11 -20.42 10.66
CA ALA A 106 19.32 -21.79 10.22
C ALA A 106 20.79 -22.07 9.88
N ASP A 107 21.47 -21.13 9.22
CA ASP A 107 22.89 -21.24 8.91
C ASP A 107 23.74 -21.31 10.19
N LEU A 108 23.48 -20.44 11.16
CA LEU A 108 24.16 -20.46 12.45
C LEU A 108 23.91 -21.77 13.21
N LEU A 109 22.66 -22.24 13.25
CA LEU A 109 22.33 -23.53 13.86
C LEU A 109 23.08 -24.68 13.17
N ASN A 110 23.15 -24.68 11.85
CA ASN A 110 23.90 -25.69 11.10
C ASN A 110 25.39 -25.67 11.45
N GLN A 111 26.01 -24.50 11.58
CA GLN A 111 27.41 -24.36 11.99
C GLN A 111 27.64 -24.91 13.40
N VAL A 112 26.73 -24.63 14.34
CA VAL A 112 26.81 -25.14 15.72
C VAL A 112 26.68 -26.67 15.74
N ILE A 113 25.73 -27.22 14.99
CA ILE A 113 25.51 -28.66 14.87
C ILE A 113 26.75 -29.33 14.29
N GLU A 114 27.28 -28.79 13.19
CA GLU A 114 28.48 -29.31 12.52
C GLU A 114 29.69 -29.28 13.47
N THR A 115 29.90 -28.18 14.20
CA THR A 115 31.01 -28.04 15.15
C THR A 115 30.88 -28.96 16.36
N ARG A 116 29.68 -29.15 16.92
CA ARG A 116 29.49 -29.91 18.18
C ARG A 116 29.29 -31.40 17.97
N ILE A 117 28.66 -31.82 16.87
CA ILE A 117 28.42 -33.23 16.56
C ILE A 117 29.67 -33.85 15.93
N ASN A 118 30.31 -33.18 14.96
CA ASN A 118 31.50 -33.77 14.32
C ASN A 118 32.69 -33.84 15.27
N ASN A 119 32.84 -32.90 16.22
CA ASN A 119 33.86 -33.00 17.27
C ASN A 119 33.64 -34.15 18.27
N ARG A 120 32.48 -34.83 18.28
CA ARG A 120 32.30 -36.06 19.09
C ARG A 120 32.75 -37.34 18.36
N LYS A 121 33.01 -37.28 17.05
CA LYS A 121 33.42 -38.43 16.23
C LYS A 121 34.94 -38.53 16.03
N ASN A 122 35.70 -37.53 16.45
CA ASN A 122 37.16 -37.56 16.58
C ASN A 122 37.55 -37.77 18.05
#